data_AF-A0A8H6IS46-F1
#
_entry.id   AF-A0A8H6IS46-F1
#
_cell.length_a   1.000
_cell.length_b   1.000
_cell.length_c   1.000
_cell.angle_alpha   90.00
_cell.angle_beta   90.00
_cell.angle_gamma   90.00
#
_symmetry.space_group_name_H-M   'P 1'
#
loop_
_entity.id
_entity.type
_entity.pdbx_description
1 polymer ?
#
loop_
_entity_poly.entity_id
_entity_poly.type
_entity_poly.pdbx_seq_one_letter_code
_entity_poly.pdbx_strand_id
1 'polypeptide(L)'
;MRLSGAVLAAALSIAATHASPTAASESHFANFDIASVIKVRVPDSHARMSKLILIPKQVPASGSSFKLAAAESIKTQNWAGASKSGNNITSVTTTVTVPGIRIDPDGWTTGMAIFAAIDGFYTCQAELLATGIVLSAIKGADPRGNEFHAFWRWLPYSGGSNNQVNFPIKTGHKIRLSITVFSPYSAKGLIENLSTGQSDNRILSSNKPLCAVDASWVVGRYQSMGEWMRWADFVEPVTMTEVSATTGAGETLNLEGADLLDIEDEGRAFTSCKIDSSSSLSCAHV
;
A
#
# COMPACT_ATOMS: atom_id res chain seq x y z
N MET A 1 3.90 44.38 -72.82
CA MET A 1 5.13 44.25 -72.01
C MET A 1 5.37 42.75 -71.83
N ARG A 2 5.89 42.03 -72.84
CA ARG A 2 7.31 41.63 -73.03
C ARG A 2 7.97 41.28 -71.69
N LEU A 3 8.63 40.15 -71.45
CA LEU A 3 8.93 38.89 -72.16
C LEU A 3 9.89 38.16 -71.18
N SER A 4 9.81 36.82 -71.05
CA SER A 4 10.96 35.89 -70.81
C SER A 4 11.87 36.10 -69.57
N GLY A 5 12.57 35.11 -69.02
CA GLY A 5 12.86 33.74 -69.41
C GLY A 5 13.87 33.17 -68.39
N ALA A 6 13.87 31.85 -68.25
CA ALA A 6 14.89 31.12 -67.51
C ALA A 6 16.20 31.08 -68.29
N VAL A 7 17.35 31.16 -67.60
CA VAL A 7 18.65 30.64 -68.08
C VAL A 7 19.40 29.99 -66.92
N LEU A 8 20.03 28.89 -67.27
CA LEU A 8 20.68 27.84 -66.51
C LEU A 8 22.17 28.14 -66.25
N ALA A 9 22.68 27.65 -65.11
CA ALA A 9 24.03 27.11 -64.82
C ALA A 9 25.32 27.85 -65.24
N ALA A 10 26.27 27.96 -64.30
CA ALA A 10 27.62 27.37 -64.40
C ALA A 10 28.38 27.46 -63.06
N ALA A 11 29.08 26.38 -62.72
CA ALA A 11 29.95 26.21 -61.55
C ALA A 11 31.38 26.74 -61.81
N LEU A 12 32.14 27.07 -60.75
CA LEU A 12 33.49 26.53 -60.51
C LEU A 12 34.09 27.00 -59.16
N SER A 13 34.65 26.05 -58.41
CA SER A 13 35.50 26.20 -57.22
C SER A 13 36.92 26.69 -57.53
N ILE A 14 37.64 27.18 -56.51
CA ILE A 14 39.10 27.01 -56.18
C ILE A 14 39.32 27.76 -54.83
N ALA A 15 39.54 27.08 -53.69
CA ALA A 15 40.83 26.76 -53.00
C ALA A 15 41.71 27.99 -52.71
N ALA A 16 42.41 28.21 -51.59
CA ALA A 16 42.69 27.60 -50.29
C ALA A 16 43.11 28.79 -49.37
N THR A 17 43.25 28.70 -48.04
CA THR A 17 44.50 28.30 -47.38
C THR A 17 44.32 28.18 -45.86
N HIS A 18 45.10 27.28 -45.27
CA HIS A 18 45.22 27.01 -43.85
C HIS A 18 46.04 28.08 -43.11
N ALA A 19 45.62 28.42 -41.89
CA ALA A 19 46.52 28.59 -40.73
C ALA A 19 45.68 28.68 -39.43
N SER A 20 45.95 27.78 -38.48
CA SER A 20 45.71 27.95 -37.03
C SER A 20 47.11 28.10 -36.37
N PRO A 21 47.28 28.49 -35.08
CA PRO A 21 46.29 28.55 -33.99
C PRO A 21 46.44 29.73 -32.99
N THR A 22 45.66 29.64 -31.91
CA THR A 22 45.78 30.29 -30.58
C THR A 22 45.32 31.74 -30.41
N ALA A 23 44.08 31.90 -29.92
CA ALA A 23 43.77 32.28 -28.53
C ALA A 23 42.46 33.10 -28.43
N ALA A 24 41.62 32.71 -27.46
CA ALA A 24 40.53 33.45 -26.83
C ALA A 24 39.14 33.58 -27.51
N SER A 25 38.14 33.51 -26.63
CA SER A 25 36.67 33.57 -26.79
C SER A 25 35.99 32.25 -27.23
N GLU A 26 35.68 31.35 -26.29
CA GLU A 26 34.51 31.35 -25.39
C GLU A 26 33.16 31.32 -26.14
N SER A 27 32.79 30.12 -26.58
CA SER A 27 31.38 29.72 -26.63
C SER A 27 31.14 28.72 -25.50
N HIS A 28 30.62 29.20 -24.37
CA HIS A 28 30.21 28.33 -23.29
C HIS A 28 28.92 27.61 -23.68
N PHE A 29 29.08 26.41 -24.24
CA PHE A 29 28.21 25.30 -23.91
C PHE A 29 28.21 25.14 -22.39
N ALA A 30 27.20 25.70 -21.72
CA ALA A 30 26.91 25.33 -20.35
C ALA A 30 26.16 24.01 -20.38
N ASN A 31 26.91 22.94 -20.13
CA ASN A 31 26.41 21.68 -19.61
C ASN A 31 25.40 21.98 -18.48
N PHE A 32 24.15 21.58 -18.65
CA PHE A 32 23.30 21.36 -17.48
C PHE A 32 23.86 20.14 -16.78
N ASP A 33 24.72 20.40 -15.80
CA ASP A 33 25.30 19.42 -14.93
C ASP A 33 24.20 18.81 -14.06
N ILE A 34 23.80 17.58 -14.39
CA ILE A 34 22.79 16.77 -13.68
C ILE A 34 23.32 16.39 -12.27
N ALA A 35 24.49 16.88 -11.84
CA ALA A 35 25.06 16.61 -10.53
C ALA A 35 24.62 17.54 -9.37
N SER A 36 23.68 18.48 -9.57
CA SER A 36 23.33 19.48 -8.53
C SER A 36 21.94 19.33 -7.87
N VAL A 37 21.16 18.30 -8.18
CA VAL A 37 19.95 18.00 -7.38
C VAL A 37 20.37 17.23 -6.13
N ILE A 38 20.56 18.00 -5.04
CA ILE A 38 20.56 17.61 -3.62
C ILE A 38 20.68 16.09 -3.40
N LYS A 39 21.92 15.62 -3.21
CA LYS A 39 22.17 14.39 -2.46
C LYS A 39 21.68 14.62 -1.02
N VAL A 40 20.38 14.44 -0.77
CA VAL A 40 19.94 14.01 0.55
C VAL A 40 20.48 12.60 0.65
N ARG A 41 21.65 12.48 1.28
CA ARG A 41 22.17 11.21 1.76
C ARG A 41 21.20 10.73 2.84
N VAL A 42 20.12 10.08 2.44
CA VAL A 42 19.34 9.24 3.34
C VAL A 42 20.31 8.13 3.74
N PRO A 43 20.65 7.97 5.03
CA PRO A 43 21.60 6.93 5.43
C PRO A 43 21.07 5.55 5.00
N ASP A 44 21.89 4.79 4.29
CA ASP A 44 21.72 3.39 3.83
C ASP A 44 21.55 2.37 4.98
N SER A 45 20.78 2.69 6.02
CA SER A 45 20.64 1.90 7.25
C SER A 45 19.30 1.21 7.44
N HIS A 46 18.33 1.36 6.51
CA HIS A 46 16.98 0.81 6.69
C HIS A 46 16.65 -0.44 5.86
N ALA A 47 17.59 -1.00 5.10
CA ALA A 47 17.41 -2.29 4.42
C ALA A 47 17.65 -3.52 5.34
N ARG A 48 17.40 -3.40 6.65
CA ARG A 48 17.38 -4.54 7.58
C ARG A 48 15.94 -4.92 7.88
N MET A 49 15.57 -6.11 7.43
CA MET A 49 14.24 -6.74 7.49
C MET A 49 13.40 -6.35 8.71
N SER A 50 12.42 -5.48 8.50
CA SER A 50 11.34 -5.22 9.47
C SER A 50 10.34 -6.39 9.42
N LYS A 51 10.28 -7.19 10.48
CA LYS A 51 9.28 -8.27 10.60
C LYS A 51 7.93 -7.66 10.99
N LEU A 52 7.19 -7.23 9.97
CA LEU A 52 5.82 -6.74 10.11
C LEU A 52 4.91 -7.93 10.47
N ILE A 53 4.59 -8.10 11.75
CA ILE A 53 3.68 -9.15 12.22
C ILE A 53 2.26 -8.62 12.12
N LEU A 54 1.42 -9.35 11.38
CA LEU A 54 0.05 -8.96 11.05
C LEU A 54 -0.97 -10.02 11.48
N ILE A 55 -0.63 -11.04 12.27
CA ILE A 55 -1.62 -12.06 12.66
C ILE A 55 -2.51 -11.47 13.78
N PRO A 56 -3.84 -11.58 13.69
CA PRO A 56 -4.77 -11.08 14.69
C PRO A 56 -4.60 -11.84 16.01
N LYS A 57 -4.59 -11.11 17.12
CA LYS A 57 -4.65 -11.68 18.47
C LYS A 57 -6.01 -11.33 19.07
N GLN A 58 -6.88 -12.33 19.22
CA GLN A 58 -8.23 -12.15 19.79
C GLN A 58 -8.13 -11.82 21.29
N VAL A 59 -8.98 -10.90 21.76
CA VAL A 59 -9.18 -10.67 23.19
C VAL A 59 -10.18 -11.71 23.72
N PRO A 60 -9.93 -12.40 24.85
CA PRO A 60 -10.89 -13.34 25.42
C PRO A 60 -12.21 -12.63 25.74
N ALA A 61 -13.34 -13.15 25.24
CA ALA A 61 -14.65 -12.58 25.51
C ALA A 61 -15.01 -12.68 27.01
N SER A 62 -15.32 -11.56 27.66
CA SER A 62 -15.99 -11.57 28.96
C SER A 62 -17.49 -11.80 28.74
N GLY A 63 -18.04 -12.89 29.24
CA GLY A 63 -19.40 -13.32 28.88
C GLY A 63 -20.53 -12.41 29.39
N SER A 64 -21.53 -12.15 28.56
CA SER A 64 -22.91 -12.66 28.73
C SER A 64 -23.97 -11.93 27.88
N SER A 65 -24.94 -12.74 27.45
CA SER A 65 -26.34 -12.46 27.13
C SER A 65 -26.69 -11.84 25.77
N PHE A 66 -27.45 -12.63 25.00
CA PHE A 66 -28.06 -12.30 23.73
C PHE A 66 -29.11 -11.19 23.90
N LYS A 67 -28.82 -10.03 23.32
CA LYS A 67 -29.83 -9.12 22.78
C LYS A 67 -29.58 -9.00 21.28
N LEU A 68 -30.64 -8.94 20.49
CA LEU A 68 -30.56 -8.63 19.06
C LEU A 68 -30.16 -7.15 18.91
N ALA A 69 -28.87 -6.86 19.14
CA ALA A 69 -28.22 -5.60 18.86
C ALA A 69 -27.56 -5.68 17.48
N ALA A 70 -27.29 -4.53 16.86
CA ALA A 70 -26.36 -4.48 15.72
C ALA A 70 -25.14 -5.35 16.05
N ALA A 71 -24.72 -6.24 15.15
CA ALA A 71 -23.69 -7.23 15.44
C ALA A 71 -22.49 -6.55 16.14
N GLU A 72 -22.29 -6.90 17.41
CA GLU A 72 -21.20 -6.35 18.20
C GLU A 72 -19.88 -6.75 17.54
N SER A 73 -18.99 -5.78 17.32
CA SER A 73 -17.68 -6.03 16.71
C SER A 73 -16.88 -7.05 17.54
N ILE A 74 -16.21 -7.99 16.89
CA ILE A 74 -15.21 -8.84 17.52
C ILE A 74 -14.00 -7.99 17.91
N LYS A 75 -13.60 -8.06 19.18
CA LYS A 75 -12.44 -7.33 19.70
C LYS A 75 -11.14 -8.10 19.45
N THR A 76 -10.17 -7.42 18.84
CA THR A 76 -8.83 -7.93 18.59
C THR A 76 -7.79 -6.93 19.07
N GLN A 77 -6.55 -7.37 19.32
CA GLN A 77 -5.50 -6.46 19.77
C GLN A 77 -4.84 -5.67 18.64
N ASN A 78 -5.13 -5.99 17.37
CA ASN A 78 -4.37 -5.45 16.25
C ASN A 78 -5.09 -5.36 14.91
N TRP A 79 -6.29 -5.90 14.72
CA TRP A 79 -7.08 -5.81 13.49
C TRP A 79 -8.40 -5.07 13.72
N ALA A 80 -8.65 -4.07 12.89
CA ALA A 80 -9.92 -3.38 12.77
C ALA A 80 -10.38 -3.48 11.32
N GLY A 81 -11.66 -3.71 11.04
CA GLY A 81 -12.16 -3.86 9.67
C GLY A 81 -13.24 -4.92 9.57
N ALA A 82 -13.23 -5.72 8.50
CA ALA A 82 -14.14 -6.84 8.36
C ALA A 82 -13.45 -8.09 7.84
N SER A 83 -13.96 -9.25 8.23
CA SER A 83 -13.57 -10.54 7.68
C SER A 83 -14.81 -11.34 7.24
N LYS A 84 -14.74 -11.95 6.07
CA LYS A 84 -15.81 -12.75 5.49
C LYS A 84 -15.33 -14.17 5.29
N SER A 85 -15.99 -15.11 5.95
CA SER A 85 -15.75 -16.53 5.71
C SER A 85 -16.21 -16.93 4.30
N GLY A 86 -15.48 -17.86 3.71
CA GLY A 86 -15.78 -18.45 2.42
C GLY A 86 -15.13 -19.82 2.29
N ASN A 87 -15.09 -20.35 1.07
CA ASN A 87 -14.38 -21.57 0.76
C ASN A 87 -13.71 -21.43 -0.62
N ASN A 88 -12.47 -21.88 -0.73
CA ASN A 88 -11.69 -21.80 -1.96
C ASN A 88 -11.64 -20.37 -2.52
N ILE A 89 -11.33 -19.38 -1.69
CA ILE A 89 -11.23 -17.97 -2.10
C ILE A 89 -10.05 -17.80 -3.07
N THR A 90 -10.33 -17.24 -4.25
CA THR A 90 -9.35 -17.05 -5.33
C THR A 90 -9.00 -15.59 -5.58
N SER A 91 -9.81 -14.64 -5.10
CA SER A 91 -9.48 -13.23 -5.18
C SER A 91 -10.04 -12.42 -4.02
N VAL A 92 -9.36 -11.33 -3.69
CA VAL A 92 -9.82 -10.30 -2.75
C VAL A 92 -9.44 -8.94 -3.31
N THR A 93 -10.33 -7.96 -3.20
CA THR A 93 -10.07 -6.58 -3.63
C THR A 93 -10.69 -5.55 -2.70
N THR A 94 -10.07 -4.38 -2.62
CA THR A 94 -10.66 -3.16 -2.05
C THR A 94 -9.95 -1.92 -2.59
N THR A 95 -10.63 -0.78 -2.56
CA THR A 95 -10.06 0.54 -2.80
C THR A 95 -10.12 1.37 -1.52
N VAL A 96 -8.94 1.74 -1.00
CA VAL A 96 -8.78 2.60 0.18
C VAL A 96 -8.49 4.04 -0.23
N THR A 97 -9.11 5.00 0.45
CA THR A 97 -8.64 6.40 0.43
C THR A 97 -7.62 6.60 1.54
N VAL A 98 -6.38 6.97 1.18
CA VAL A 98 -5.27 7.10 2.14
C VAL A 98 -5.62 8.17 3.18
N PRO A 99 -5.75 7.82 4.47
CA PRO A 99 -6.13 8.77 5.51
C PRO A 99 -4.97 9.70 5.86
N GLY A 100 -5.30 10.84 6.48
CA GLY A 100 -4.32 11.63 7.21
C GLY A 100 -4.09 11.03 8.59
N ILE A 101 -2.83 10.82 8.96
CA ILE A 101 -2.41 10.34 10.29
C ILE A 101 -1.65 11.42 11.04
N ARG A 102 -1.72 11.40 12.38
CA ARG A 102 -1.04 12.34 13.27
C ARG A 102 0.08 11.65 14.05
N ILE A 103 1.14 12.42 14.29
CA ILE A 103 2.18 12.08 15.27
C ILE A 103 1.56 12.21 16.65
N ASP A 104 1.97 11.34 17.57
CA ASP A 104 1.57 11.45 18.97
C ASP A 104 2.06 12.79 19.58
N PRO A 105 1.27 13.45 20.46
CA PRO A 105 1.70 14.68 21.13
C PRO A 105 3.07 14.63 21.82
N ASP A 106 3.51 13.45 22.28
CA ASP A 106 4.84 13.24 22.88
C ASP A 106 5.98 13.15 21.85
N GLY A 107 5.65 13.21 20.55
CA GLY A 107 6.57 13.24 19.44
C GLY A 107 7.13 11.87 19.05
N TRP A 108 6.56 10.76 19.53
CA TRP A 108 6.94 9.43 19.08
C TRP A 108 6.35 9.10 17.71
N THR A 109 7.09 8.32 16.92
CA THR A 109 6.59 7.81 15.64
C THR A 109 5.37 6.93 15.87
N THR A 110 4.32 7.18 15.10
CA THR A 110 3.11 6.36 15.08
C THR A 110 2.92 5.73 13.70
N GLY A 111 2.16 4.64 13.63
CA GLY A 111 1.85 4.04 12.34
C GLY A 111 0.67 3.08 12.34
N MET A 112 0.24 2.74 11.13
CA MET A 112 -0.76 1.71 10.86
C MET A 112 -0.48 1.02 9.53
N ALA A 113 -1.00 -0.18 9.36
CA ALA A 113 -1.08 -0.87 8.08
C ALA A 113 -2.53 -0.85 7.59
N ILE A 114 -2.73 -0.78 6.29
CA ILE A 114 -4.03 -0.98 5.64
C ILE A 114 -3.86 -2.02 4.55
N PHE A 115 -4.63 -3.11 4.60
CA PHE A 115 -4.40 -4.24 3.73
C PHE A 115 -5.65 -5.07 3.43
N ALA A 116 -5.58 -5.77 2.31
CA ALA A 116 -6.46 -6.89 1.98
C ALA A 116 -5.71 -8.20 2.24
N ALA A 117 -6.42 -9.22 2.71
CA ALA A 117 -5.85 -10.51 3.03
C ALA A 117 -6.76 -11.69 2.68
N ILE A 118 -6.14 -12.83 2.42
CA ILE A 118 -6.74 -14.16 2.42
C ILE A 118 -6.10 -14.93 3.58
N ASP A 119 -6.94 -15.62 4.35
CA ASP A 119 -6.60 -16.30 5.58
C ASP A 119 -6.01 -15.36 6.66
N GLY A 120 -5.53 -15.94 7.75
CA GLY A 120 -4.96 -15.24 8.89
C GLY A 120 -6.00 -14.91 9.96
N PHE A 121 -7.29 -15.08 9.68
CA PHE A 121 -8.37 -14.96 10.66
C PHE A 121 -9.09 -16.31 10.89
N TYR A 122 -10.07 -16.32 11.79
CA TYR A 122 -10.84 -17.51 12.19
C TYR A 122 -10.02 -18.79 12.43
N THR A 123 -10.19 -19.77 11.53
CA THR A 123 -9.73 -21.15 11.63
C THR A 123 -8.38 -21.36 10.94
N CYS A 124 -7.90 -20.39 10.15
CA CYS A 124 -6.62 -20.45 9.45
C CYS A 124 -5.68 -19.32 9.91
N GLN A 125 -5.31 -19.33 11.20
CA GLN A 125 -4.46 -18.28 11.78
C GLN A 125 -2.97 -18.41 11.45
N ALA A 126 -2.53 -19.59 10.97
CA ALA A 126 -1.12 -19.88 10.72
C ALA A 126 -0.62 -19.38 9.36
N GLU A 127 -1.52 -19.21 8.39
CA GLU A 127 -1.22 -18.76 7.05
C GLU A 127 -1.88 -17.38 6.83
N LEU A 128 -1.17 -16.45 6.20
CA LEU A 128 -1.72 -15.12 5.88
C LEU A 128 -1.11 -14.64 4.58
N LEU A 129 -1.93 -14.53 3.53
CA LEU A 129 -1.56 -13.86 2.29
C LEU A 129 -2.15 -12.46 2.27
N ALA A 130 -1.30 -11.43 2.26
CA ALA A 130 -1.72 -10.04 2.37
C ALA A 130 -0.97 -9.11 1.41
N THR A 131 -1.65 -8.06 0.96
CA THR A 131 -1.05 -6.94 0.24
C THR A 131 -1.62 -5.63 0.79
N GLY A 132 -0.77 -4.63 0.94
CA GLY A 132 -1.22 -3.40 1.57
C GLY A 132 -0.20 -2.28 1.58
N ILE A 133 -0.56 -1.24 2.32
CA ILE A 133 0.24 -0.04 2.56
C ILE A 133 0.46 0.13 4.06
N VAL A 134 1.61 0.68 4.41
CA VAL A 134 1.93 1.13 5.77
C VAL A 134 2.10 2.63 5.74
N LEU A 135 1.54 3.28 6.74
CA LEU A 135 1.64 4.71 6.96
C LEU A 135 2.38 4.92 8.29
N SER A 136 3.41 5.75 8.28
CA SER A 136 4.11 6.19 9.50
C SER A 136 4.18 7.71 9.58
N ALA A 137 3.80 8.28 10.72
CA ALA A 137 3.97 9.69 11.01
C ALA A 137 5.25 9.86 11.85
N ILE A 138 6.25 10.55 11.30
CA ILE A 138 7.60 10.64 11.87
C ILE A 138 7.87 12.05 12.39
N LYS A 139 8.45 12.15 13.59
CA LYS A 139 8.86 13.44 14.20
C LYS A 139 9.79 14.22 13.29
N GLY A 140 9.45 15.48 13.01
CA GLY A 140 10.27 16.39 12.22
C GLY A 140 10.24 16.14 10.71
N ALA A 141 9.50 15.13 10.24
CA ALA A 141 9.13 15.03 8.83
C ALA A 141 8.08 16.10 8.50
N ASP A 142 8.02 16.53 7.24
CA ASP A 142 6.93 17.38 6.74
C ASP A 142 5.60 16.67 7.10
N PRO A 143 4.59 17.35 7.68
CA PRO A 143 3.27 16.75 7.91
C PRO A 143 2.57 16.28 6.62
N ARG A 144 3.10 16.65 5.44
CA ARG A 144 2.75 16.11 4.10
C ARG A 144 3.62 14.92 3.67
N GLY A 145 4.62 14.59 4.47
CA GLY A 145 5.70 13.61 4.24
C GLY A 145 5.69 12.47 5.25
N ASN A 146 4.50 11.93 5.53
CA ASN A 146 4.38 10.60 6.15
C ASN A 146 5.21 9.60 5.33
N GLU A 147 5.88 8.66 6.01
CA GLU A 147 6.55 7.58 5.30
C GLU A 147 5.50 6.55 4.89
N PHE A 148 5.40 6.34 3.58
CA PHE A 148 4.54 5.33 2.99
C PHE A 148 5.43 4.24 2.40
N HIS A 149 5.14 3.00 2.74
CA HIS A 149 5.66 1.86 1.99
C HIS A 149 4.54 0.86 1.72
N ALA A 150 4.68 0.14 0.62
CA ALA A 150 3.82 -0.98 0.33
C ALA A 150 4.42 -2.26 0.91
N PHE A 151 3.59 -3.27 1.03
CA PHE A 151 4.06 -4.60 1.32
C PHE A 151 3.21 -5.65 0.62
N TRP A 152 3.86 -6.78 0.38
CA TRP A 152 3.26 -8.04 -0.01
C TRP A 152 3.76 -9.09 0.98
N ARG A 153 2.91 -9.98 1.46
CA ARG A 153 3.28 -10.97 2.49
C ARG A 153 2.55 -12.28 2.31
N TRP A 154 3.24 -13.38 2.62
CA TRP A 154 2.65 -14.70 2.73
C TRP A 154 3.23 -15.47 3.94
N LEU A 155 2.67 -15.29 5.13
CA LEU A 155 3.15 -16.02 6.33
C LEU A 155 2.85 -17.52 6.22
N PRO A 156 3.71 -18.40 6.79
CA PRO A 156 4.90 -18.09 7.60
C PRO A 156 6.16 -17.72 6.79
N TYR A 157 6.10 -17.84 5.46
CA TYR A 157 7.21 -17.54 4.58
C TYR A 157 7.40 -16.02 4.38
N SER A 158 8.44 -15.45 5.00
CA SER A 158 8.72 -14.01 4.91
C SER A 158 9.28 -13.54 3.55
N GLY A 159 9.15 -14.33 2.47
CA GLY A 159 9.60 -13.93 1.12
C GLY A 159 8.78 -12.79 0.50
N GLY A 160 7.81 -12.27 1.23
CA GLY A 160 7.13 -11.02 0.92
C GLY A 160 8.04 -9.82 1.11
N SER A 161 8.46 -9.20 0.02
CA SER A 161 9.32 -8.02 0.03
C SER A 161 8.64 -6.83 0.71
N ASN A 162 9.23 -6.30 1.80
CA ASN A 162 8.97 -4.93 2.24
C ASN A 162 9.72 -3.98 1.30
N ASN A 163 9.26 -3.87 0.06
CA ASN A 163 9.84 -2.93 -0.89
C ASN A 163 9.02 -1.64 -0.86
N GLN A 164 9.73 -0.52 -0.84
CA GLN A 164 9.14 0.75 -1.26
C GLN A 164 8.52 0.52 -2.64
N VAL A 165 7.24 0.88 -2.81
CA VAL A 165 6.65 1.00 -4.14
C VAL A 165 7.45 2.02 -4.92
N ASN A 166 7.64 1.79 -6.22
CA ASN A 166 8.34 2.73 -7.10
C ASN A 166 7.49 3.97 -7.45
N PHE A 167 6.38 4.20 -6.75
CA PHE A 167 5.49 5.33 -6.99
C PHE A 167 5.07 6.00 -5.68
N PRO A 168 4.83 7.32 -5.69
CA PRO A 168 4.43 8.05 -4.51
C PRO A 168 3.00 7.68 -4.06
N ILE A 169 2.84 7.48 -2.76
CA ILE A 169 1.55 7.40 -2.06
C ILE A 169 1.45 8.63 -1.17
N LYS A 170 0.27 9.25 -1.12
CA LYS A 170 0.00 10.45 -0.33
C LYS A 170 -1.41 10.39 0.23
N THR A 171 -1.66 11.13 1.31
CA THR A 171 -2.99 11.37 1.85
C THR A 171 -3.96 11.80 0.74
N GLY A 172 -5.16 11.22 0.73
CA GLY A 172 -6.20 11.48 -0.26
C GLY A 172 -6.07 10.67 -1.57
N HIS A 173 -4.95 9.98 -1.81
CA HIS A 173 -4.86 9.05 -2.94
C HIS A 173 -5.84 7.90 -2.77
N LYS A 174 -6.36 7.39 -3.89
CA LYS A 174 -7.15 6.16 -3.95
C LYS A 174 -6.24 4.99 -4.34
N ILE A 175 -6.04 4.05 -3.41
CA ILE A 175 -5.20 2.89 -3.61
C ILE A 175 -6.08 1.65 -3.72
N ARG A 176 -6.02 0.95 -4.86
CA ARG A 176 -6.62 -0.37 -5.00
C ARG A 176 -5.62 -1.44 -4.58
N LEU A 177 -6.09 -2.36 -3.74
CA LEU A 177 -5.35 -3.52 -3.26
C LEU A 177 -6.06 -4.75 -3.78
N SER A 178 -5.34 -5.65 -4.45
CA SER A 178 -5.92 -6.87 -4.99
C SER A 178 -5.00 -8.07 -4.81
N ILE A 179 -5.58 -9.21 -4.48
CA ILE A 179 -4.91 -10.51 -4.44
C ILE A 179 -5.60 -11.42 -5.45
N THR A 180 -4.81 -12.17 -6.22
CA THR A 180 -5.29 -13.22 -7.13
C THR A 180 -4.51 -14.50 -6.87
N VAL A 181 -5.20 -15.55 -6.46
CA VAL A 181 -4.62 -16.87 -6.19
C VAL A 181 -4.61 -17.68 -7.48
N PHE A 182 -3.44 -18.21 -7.85
CA PHE A 182 -3.29 -19.08 -9.02
C PHE A 182 -3.31 -20.56 -8.63
N SER A 183 -2.79 -20.85 -7.44
CA SER A 183 -2.79 -22.18 -6.82
C SER A 183 -2.72 -22.03 -5.31
N PRO A 184 -2.93 -23.10 -4.52
CA PRO A 184 -2.74 -23.04 -3.08
C PRO A 184 -1.35 -22.55 -2.63
N TYR A 185 -0.35 -22.54 -3.53
CA TYR A 185 1.04 -22.18 -3.25
C TYR A 185 1.54 -20.95 -4.01
N SER A 186 0.70 -20.32 -4.85
CA SER A 186 1.10 -19.16 -5.63
C SER A 186 -0.03 -18.17 -5.86
N ALA A 187 0.31 -16.89 -5.78
CA ALA A 187 -0.62 -15.78 -5.92
C ALA A 187 0.07 -14.53 -6.47
N LYS A 188 -0.70 -13.55 -6.90
CA LYS A 188 -0.25 -12.20 -7.22
C LYS A 188 -0.91 -11.22 -6.27
N GLY A 189 -0.11 -10.37 -5.63
CA GLY A 189 -0.62 -9.15 -5.03
C GLY A 189 -0.36 -7.96 -5.94
N LEU A 190 -1.36 -7.10 -6.12
CA LEU A 190 -1.34 -5.92 -6.97
C LEU A 190 -1.73 -4.71 -6.11
N ILE A 191 -0.97 -3.63 -6.25
CA ILE A 191 -1.26 -2.34 -5.63
C ILE A 191 -1.29 -1.29 -6.74
N GLU A 192 -2.41 -0.59 -6.86
CA GLU A 192 -2.63 0.44 -7.87
C GLU A 192 -2.95 1.76 -7.20
N ASN A 193 -2.21 2.82 -7.53
CA ASN A 193 -2.59 4.18 -7.20
C ASN A 193 -3.49 4.73 -8.31
N LEU A 194 -4.80 4.60 -8.11
CA LEU A 194 -5.82 5.05 -9.06
C LEU A 194 -5.78 6.56 -9.28
N SER A 195 -5.22 7.33 -8.34
CA SER A 195 -5.07 8.78 -8.45
C SER A 195 -3.93 9.19 -9.39
N THR A 196 -2.90 8.34 -9.57
CA THR A 196 -1.77 8.63 -10.46
C THR A 196 -1.70 7.70 -11.67
N GLY A 197 -2.51 6.63 -11.70
CA GLY A 197 -2.47 5.59 -12.73
C GLY A 197 -1.26 4.65 -12.62
N GLN A 198 -0.48 4.74 -11.55
CA GLN A 198 0.72 3.90 -11.34
C GLN A 198 0.35 2.62 -10.57
N SER A 199 1.08 1.54 -10.82
CA SER A 199 0.89 0.28 -10.10
C SER A 199 2.19 -0.49 -9.93
N ASP A 200 2.20 -1.40 -8.96
CA ASP A 200 3.26 -2.39 -8.76
C ASP A 200 2.62 -3.71 -8.33
N ASN A 201 3.25 -4.83 -8.65
CA ASN A 201 2.75 -6.15 -8.32
C ASN A 201 3.88 -7.12 -7.97
N ARG A 202 3.55 -8.15 -7.18
CA ARG A 202 4.47 -9.22 -6.84
C ARG A 202 3.79 -10.57 -7.01
N ILE A 203 4.52 -11.50 -7.62
CA ILE A 203 4.20 -12.92 -7.53
C ILE A 203 4.74 -13.42 -6.19
N LEU A 204 3.85 -14.03 -5.42
CA LEU A 204 4.11 -14.55 -4.09
C LEU A 204 3.97 -16.07 -4.17
N SER A 205 4.83 -16.76 -3.43
CA SER A 205 4.78 -18.22 -3.30
C SER A 205 5.07 -18.64 -1.87
N SER A 206 4.57 -19.81 -1.51
CA SER A 206 4.80 -20.45 -0.20
C SER A 206 5.03 -21.94 -0.37
N ASN A 207 5.75 -22.55 0.56
CA ASN A 207 5.84 -24.00 0.68
C ASN A 207 4.72 -24.61 1.54
N LYS A 208 3.82 -23.76 2.05
CA LYS A 208 2.59 -24.12 2.76
C LYS A 208 1.38 -23.69 1.94
N PRO A 209 0.34 -24.53 1.81
CA PRO A 209 -0.84 -24.17 1.06
C PRO A 209 -1.69 -23.16 1.84
N LEU A 210 -2.36 -22.25 1.14
CA LEU A 210 -3.48 -21.48 1.71
C LEU A 210 -4.59 -22.42 2.16
N CYS A 211 -5.28 -22.03 3.22
CA CYS A 211 -6.58 -22.60 3.54
C CYS A 211 -7.65 -22.05 2.58
N ALA A 212 -7.53 -20.77 2.22
CA ALA A 212 -8.45 -20.01 1.39
C ALA A 212 -9.90 -19.99 1.93
N VAL A 213 -10.03 -19.76 3.24
CA VAL A 213 -11.31 -19.87 3.99
C VAL A 213 -11.83 -18.53 4.52
N ASP A 214 -11.04 -17.47 4.48
CA ASP A 214 -11.50 -16.13 4.79
C ASP A 214 -10.85 -15.05 3.92
N ALA A 215 -11.61 -13.99 3.69
CA ALA A 215 -11.17 -12.75 3.06
C ALA A 215 -11.32 -11.60 4.06
N SER A 216 -10.27 -10.81 4.24
CA SER A 216 -10.24 -9.77 5.26
C SER A 216 -9.78 -8.43 4.69
N TRP A 217 -10.38 -7.34 5.16
CA TRP A 217 -10.06 -5.96 4.79
C TRP A 217 -9.84 -5.14 6.05
N VAL A 218 -8.59 -4.77 6.30
CA VAL A 218 -8.12 -4.49 7.66
C VAL A 218 -7.29 -3.20 7.73
N VAL A 219 -7.56 -2.42 8.76
CA VAL A 219 -6.63 -1.45 9.36
C VAL A 219 -5.97 -2.14 10.55
N GLY A 220 -4.65 -2.27 10.51
CA GLY A 220 -3.91 -3.10 11.44
C GLY A 220 -2.80 -2.37 12.19
N ARG A 221 -2.61 -2.73 13.46
CA ARG A 221 -1.33 -2.55 14.15
C ARG A 221 -0.33 -3.54 13.59
N TYR A 222 0.91 -3.12 13.57
CA TYR A 222 2.01 -3.96 13.13
C TYR A 222 3.19 -3.86 14.08
N GLN A 223 4.04 -4.88 14.05
CA GLN A 223 5.30 -4.84 14.76
C GLN A 223 6.44 -4.34 13.88
N SER A 224 7.32 -3.53 14.44
CA SER A 224 8.59 -3.14 13.83
C SER A 224 9.71 -3.47 14.81
N MET A 225 10.73 -4.19 14.35
CA MET A 225 11.88 -4.62 15.17
C MET A 225 11.50 -5.41 16.44
N GLY A 226 10.37 -6.13 16.41
CA GLY A 226 9.88 -6.94 17.54
C GLY A 226 8.97 -6.20 18.52
N GLU A 227 8.85 -4.87 18.37
CA GLU A 227 7.98 -4.03 19.19
C GLU A 227 6.72 -3.67 18.42
N TRP A 228 5.59 -3.53 19.12
CA TRP A 228 4.38 -2.99 18.51
C TRP A 228 4.60 -1.53 18.13
N MET A 229 4.31 -1.20 16.87
CA MET A 229 4.28 0.19 16.45
C MET A 229 3.20 0.92 17.24
N ARG A 230 3.55 2.11 17.72
CA ARG A 230 2.59 2.97 18.41
C ARG A 230 1.44 3.30 17.46
N TRP A 231 0.22 3.16 17.94
CA TRP A 231 -0.97 3.37 17.12
C TRP A 231 -1.01 4.81 16.61
N ALA A 232 -1.31 4.97 15.32
CA ALA A 232 -1.51 6.28 14.72
C ALA A 232 -2.96 6.73 14.87
N ASP A 233 -3.13 7.91 15.47
CA ASP A 233 -4.40 8.62 15.45
C ASP A 233 -4.64 9.11 14.02
N PHE A 234 -5.79 8.78 13.46
CA PHE A 234 -6.20 9.25 12.14
C PHE A 234 -7.40 10.18 12.24
N VAL A 235 -7.36 11.24 11.45
CA VAL A 235 -8.29 12.36 11.55
C VAL A 235 -9.66 12.01 10.99
N GLU A 236 -9.66 11.28 9.89
CA GLU A 236 -10.87 10.87 9.16
C GLU A 236 -10.96 9.36 9.13
N PRO A 237 -12.17 8.76 9.24
CA PRO A 237 -12.34 7.32 9.17
C PRO A 237 -11.66 6.72 7.94
N VAL A 238 -10.91 5.63 8.14
CA VAL A 238 -10.35 4.86 7.04
C VAL A 238 -11.51 4.20 6.31
N THR A 239 -11.72 4.56 5.05
CA THR A 239 -12.81 4.03 4.23
C THR A 239 -12.27 3.07 3.18
N MET A 240 -12.81 1.86 3.17
CA MET A 240 -12.55 0.83 2.17
C MET A 240 -13.81 0.62 1.35
N THR A 241 -13.70 0.83 0.06
CA THR A 241 -14.77 0.69 -0.93
C THR A 241 -14.44 -0.43 -1.91
N GLU A 242 -15.38 -0.78 -2.79
CA GLU A 242 -15.19 -1.86 -3.77
C GLU A 242 -14.74 -3.16 -3.09
N VAL A 243 -15.19 -3.38 -1.85
CA VAL A 243 -14.86 -4.55 -1.05
C VAL A 243 -15.55 -5.77 -1.67
N SER A 244 -14.74 -6.74 -2.09
CA SER A 244 -15.23 -7.95 -2.74
C SER A 244 -14.19 -9.07 -2.68
N ALA A 245 -14.65 -10.31 -2.59
CA ALA A 245 -13.84 -11.50 -2.80
C ALA A 245 -14.56 -12.44 -3.78
N THR A 246 -13.81 -13.36 -4.38
CA THR A 246 -14.37 -14.36 -5.30
C THR A 246 -13.90 -15.75 -4.91
N THR A 247 -14.79 -16.74 -4.99
CA THR A 247 -14.45 -18.16 -4.79
C THR A 247 -14.05 -18.82 -6.10
N GLY A 248 -13.42 -20.00 -6.03
CA GLY A 248 -13.11 -20.79 -7.23
C GLY A 248 -14.35 -21.28 -7.99
N ALA A 249 -15.54 -21.23 -7.37
CA ALA A 249 -16.81 -21.48 -8.04
C ALA A 249 -17.36 -20.26 -8.79
N GLY A 250 -16.72 -19.10 -8.68
CA GLY A 250 -17.15 -17.83 -9.29
C GLY A 250 -18.18 -17.06 -8.46
N GLU A 251 -18.43 -17.47 -7.21
CA GLU A 251 -19.30 -16.73 -6.30
C GLU A 251 -18.60 -15.45 -5.80
N THR A 252 -19.31 -14.34 -5.82
CA THR A 252 -18.84 -13.08 -5.23
C THR A 252 -19.25 -13.00 -3.77
N LEU A 253 -18.28 -12.90 -2.88
CA LEU A 253 -18.48 -12.64 -1.47
C LEU A 253 -18.38 -11.14 -1.21
N ASN A 254 -19.38 -10.59 -0.53
CA ASN A 254 -19.47 -9.19 -0.14
C ASN A 254 -19.46 -9.07 1.41
N LEU A 255 -19.75 -7.89 1.96
CA LEU A 255 -19.76 -7.65 3.41
C LEU A 255 -21.01 -8.14 4.14
N GLU A 256 -22.03 -8.64 3.45
CA GLU A 256 -23.23 -9.16 4.10
C GLU A 256 -22.89 -10.37 4.96
N GLY A 257 -23.17 -10.29 6.27
CA GLY A 257 -22.78 -11.34 7.23
C GLY A 257 -21.28 -11.55 7.36
N ALA A 258 -20.47 -10.51 7.09
CA ALA A 258 -19.07 -10.47 7.49
C ALA A 258 -18.97 -10.13 8.99
N ASP A 259 -17.95 -10.66 9.66
CA ASP A 259 -17.65 -10.24 11.02
C ASP A 259 -16.90 -8.91 11.01
N LEU A 260 -17.40 -8.00 11.83
CA LEU A 260 -16.82 -6.69 12.04
C LEU A 260 -15.78 -6.79 13.15
N LEU A 261 -14.61 -6.19 12.94
CA LEU A 261 -13.46 -6.26 13.85
C LEU A 261 -13.12 -4.88 14.37
N ASP A 262 -12.79 -4.78 15.66
CA ASP A 262 -12.27 -3.56 16.28
C ASP A 262 -10.99 -3.84 17.07
N ILE A 263 -10.09 -2.86 17.07
CA ILE A 263 -8.90 -2.87 17.92
C ILE A 263 -9.27 -2.40 19.32
N GLU A 264 -9.08 -3.29 20.27
CA GLU A 264 -9.17 -3.03 21.71
C GLU A 264 -7.97 -3.65 22.40
N ASP A 265 -7.36 -2.91 23.31
CA ASP A 265 -6.22 -3.38 24.08
C ASP A 265 -6.38 -2.99 25.54
N GLU A 266 -6.31 -3.97 26.44
CA GLU A 266 -6.50 -3.79 27.89
C GLU A 266 -7.78 -3.00 28.26
N GLY A 267 -8.88 -3.22 27.53
CA GLY A 267 -10.17 -2.54 27.74
C GLY A 267 -10.25 -1.12 27.18
N ARG A 268 -9.19 -0.64 26.52
CA ARG A 268 -9.20 0.62 25.77
C ARG A 268 -9.50 0.35 24.30
N ALA A 269 -10.61 0.89 23.81
CA ALA A 269 -10.92 0.90 22.38
C ALA A 269 -9.98 1.87 21.64
N PHE A 270 -9.52 1.46 20.45
CA PHE A 270 -8.72 2.31 19.55
C PHE A 270 -9.43 2.57 18.22
N THR A 271 -10.37 1.70 17.86
CA THR A 271 -11.18 1.84 16.65
C THR A 271 -12.65 1.55 16.90
N SER A 272 -13.48 2.09 16.02
CA SER A 272 -14.88 1.70 15.85
C SER A 272 -15.16 1.58 14.35
N CYS A 273 -15.29 0.35 13.87
CA CYS A 273 -15.63 0.04 12.50
C CYS A 273 -17.14 -0.09 12.29
N LYS A 274 -17.58 0.06 11.04
CA LYS A 274 -18.93 -0.21 10.59
C LYS A 274 -18.95 -0.65 9.13
N ILE A 275 -19.92 -1.49 8.79
CA ILE A 275 -20.26 -1.80 7.40
C ILE A 275 -21.23 -0.71 6.92
N ASP A 276 -20.82 0.06 5.93
CA ASP A 276 -21.61 1.15 5.36
C ASP A 276 -22.55 0.66 4.24
N SER A 277 -22.13 -0.39 3.52
CA SER A 277 -22.92 -1.07 2.49
C SER A 277 -22.36 -2.47 2.24
N SER A 278 -22.97 -3.25 1.35
CA SER A 278 -22.44 -4.57 0.98
C SER A 278 -21.02 -4.55 0.40
N SER A 279 -20.52 -3.39 -0.06
CA SER A 279 -19.18 -3.26 -0.65
C SER A 279 -18.35 -2.11 -0.06
N SER A 280 -18.75 -1.58 1.10
CA SER A 280 -18.04 -0.50 1.79
C SER A 280 -18.04 -0.69 3.30
N LEU A 281 -16.89 -0.43 3.92
CA LEU A 281 -16.75 -0.31 5.38
C LEU A 281 -15.89 0.89 5.74
N SER A 282 -16.10 1.42 6.94
CA SER A 282 -15.27 2.49 7.50
C SER A 282 -14.86 2.17 8.93
N CYS A 283 -13.65 2.57 9.30
CA CYS A 283 -13.12 2.44 10.65
C CYS A 283 -12.71 3.81 11.17
N ALA A 284 -13.33 4.26 12.25
CA ALA A 284 -13.01 5.50 12.95
C ALA A 284 -11.99 5.24 14.08
N HIS A 285 -11.19 6.25 14.42
CA HIS A 285 -10.39 6.24 15.63
C HIS A 285 -11.28 6.67 16.82
N VAL A 286 -11.03 6.13 18.01
CA VAL A 286 -11.81 6.35 19.24
C VAL A 286 -10.92 6.89 20.35
#